data_AF-A0A9W9ULJ7-F1
#
_entry.id   AF-A0A9W9ULJ7-F1
#
_cell.length_a   1.000
_cell.length_b   1.000
_cell.length_c   1.000
_cell.angle_alpha   90.00
_cell.angle_beta   90.00
_cell.angle_gamma   90.00
#
_symmetry.space_group_name_H-M   'P 1'
#
loop_
_entity.id
_entity.type
_entity.pdbx_description
1 polymer ?
#
loop_
_entity_poly.entity_id
_entity_poly.type
_entity_poly.pdbx_seq_one_letter_code
_entity_poly.pdbx_strand_id
1 'polypeptide(L)'
;MPRQQINLEPYRDEIVSLYHDGVSSDSISRALENRHNIQVKERTIQTRLRKWGIRKRHRTTTGDEALHTRIKILFWQDRLTDKAMLKMLQQEGYGISERTLRRLRFKLGLHIRASSEQEHQQDQRQMPILIPMLPLHLAPDVSPV
;
A
#
# COMPACT_ATOMS: atom_id res chain seq x y z
N MET A 1 -11.23 4.23 49.75
CA MET A 1 -10.46 2.98 49.58
C MET A 1 -9.33 3.23 48.58
N PRO A 2 -8.05 3.25 48.99
CA PRO A 2 -6.94 3.39 48.07
C PRO A 2 -6.88 2.16 47.14
N ARG A 3 -6.85 2.37 45.83
CA ARG A 3 -6.72 1.27 44.85
C ARG A 3 -5.29 0.74 44.91
N GLN A 4 -5.14 -0.56 45.18
CA GLN A 4 -3.83 -1.24 45.08
C GLN A 4 -3.25 -1.04 43.68
N GLN A 5 -2.07 -0.42 43.62
CA GLN A 5 -1.32 -0.32 42.38
C GLN A 5 -0.64 -1.66 42.10
N ILE A 6 -1.16 -2.38 41.11
CA ILE A 6 -0.51 -3.57 40.58
C ILE A 6 0.70 -3.12 39.75
N ASN A 7 1.87 -3.66 40.09
CA ASN A 7 3.11 -3.45 39.35
C ASN A 7 3.13 -4.36 38.13
N LEU A 8 2.82 -3.78 36.97
CA LEU A 8 2.82 -4.45 35.66
C LEU A 8 4.13 -4.25 34.89
N GLU A 9 5.10 -3.54 35.47
CA GLU A 9 6.45 -3.35 34.90
C GLU A 9 7.15 -4.66 34.51
N PRO A 10 7.19 -5.72 35.36
CA PRO A 10 7.90 -6.96 35.00
C PRO A 10 7.22 -7.75 33.87
N TYR A 11 5.92 -7.52 33.63
CA TYR A 11 5.16 -8.17 32.56
C TYR A 11 5.00 -7.30 31.33
N ARG A 12 5.70 -6.15 31.29
CA ARG A 12 5.59 -5.18 30.20
C ARG A 12 5.81 -5.85 28.86
N ASP A 13 6.91 -6.58 28.69
CA ASP A 13 7.29 -7.17 27.40
C ASP A 13 6.29 -8.23 26.92
N GLU A 14 5.76 -9.05 27.83
CA GLU A 14 4.72 -10.03 27.52
C GLU A 14 3.43 -9.33 27.06
N ILE A 15 3.01 -8.30 27.78
CA ILE A 15 1.82 -7.48 27.43
C ILE A 15 2.01 -6.81 26.07
N VAL A 16 3.20 -6.26 25.81
CA VAL A 16 3.56 -5.63 24.54
C VAL A 16 3.47 -6.64 23.40
N SER A 17 4.05 -7.84 23.57
CA SER A 17 4.04 -8.90 22.57
C SER A 17 2.61 -9.30 22.23
N LEU A 18 1.81 -9.67 23.23
CA LEU A 18 0.41 -10.06 23.03
C LEU A 18 -0.41 -8.96 22.36
N TYR A 19 -0.17 -7.70 22.73
CA TYR A 19 -0.83 -6.55 22.11
C TYR A 19 -0.42 -6.36 20.64
N HIS A 20 0.83 -6.64 20.28
CA HIS A 20 1.30 -6.63 18.90
C HIS A 20 0.76 -7.80 18.08
N ASP A 21 0.56 -8.96 18.71
CA ASP A 21 -0.05 -10.15 18.10
C ASP A 21 -1.56 -9.97 17.84
N GLY A 22 -2.12 -8.80 18.21
CA GLY A 22 -3.52 -8.46 17.99
C GLY A 22 -4.47 -8.98 19.05
N VAL A 23 -3.94 -9.52 20.15
CA VAL A 23 -4.73 -9.99 21.29
C VAL A 23 -5.41 -8.80 21.95
N SER A 24 -6.70 -8.95 22.27
CA SER A 24 -7.48 -7.90 22.93
C SER A 24 -7.01 -7.68 24.37
N SER A 25 -7.20 -6.46 24.87
CA SER A 25 -6.84 -6.11 26.25
C SER A 25 -7.54 -6.98 27.31
N ASP A 26 -8.75 -7.48 27.03
CA ASP A 26 -9.47 -8.43 27.90
C ASP A 26 -8.80 -9.80 27.90
N SER A 27 -8.45 -10.32 26.72
CA SER A 27 -7.73 -11.58 26.60
C SER A 27 -6.34 -11.50 27.23
N ILE A 28 -5.65 -10.36 27.14
CA ILE A 28 -4.38 -10.10 27.83
C ILE A 28 -4.57 -10.15 29.35
N SER A 29 -5.64 -9.54 29.88
CA SER A 29 -5.99 -9.64 31.31
C SER A 29 -6.15 -11.09 31.74
N ARG A 30 -6.93 -11.89 31.00
CA ARG A 30 -7.14 -13.31 31.31
C ARG A 30 -5.84 -14.11 31.24
N ALA A 31 -4.97 -13.81 30.26
CA ALA A 31 -3.67 -14.47 30.15
C ALA A 31 -2.77 -14.18 31.36
N LEU A 32 -2.75 -12.94 31.85
CA LEU A 32 -2.01 -12.54 33.05
C LEU A 32 -2.56 -13.19 34.32
N GLU A 33 -3.89 -13.28 34.43
CA GLU A 33 -4.56 -13.96 35.53
C GLU A 33 -4.23 -15.46 35.53
N ASN A 34 -4.32 -16.13 34.38
CA ASN A 34 -4.06 -17.57 34.28
C ASN A 34 -2.59 -17.95 34.48
N ARG A 35 -1.65 -17.12 34.03
CA ARG A 35 -0.20 -17.44 34.08
C ARG A 35 0.47 -16.98 35.37
N HIS A 36 0.11 -15.79 35.83
CA HIS A 36 0.80 -15.12 36.94
C HIS A 36 -0.11 -14.90 38.16
N ASN A 37 -1.38 -15.31 38.09
CA ASN A 37 -2.38 -15.11 39.14
C ASN A 37 -2.58 -13.62 39.49
N ILE A 38 -2.42 -12.75 38.49
CA ILE A 38 -2.57 -11.29 38.62
C ILE A 38 -3.87 -10.85 37.97
N GLN A 39 -4.80 -10.37 38.79
CA GLN A 39 -6.09 -9.87 38.31
C GLN A 39 -5.98 -8.39 37.92
N VAL A 40 -5.96 -8.11 36.62
CA VAL A 40 -5.84 -6.74 36.09
C VAL A 40 -6.94 -6.42 35.11
N LYS A 41 -7.78 -5.43 35.44
CA LYS A 41 -8.86 -5.00 34.55
C LYS A 41 -8.32 -4.50 33.21
N GLU A 42 -9.10 -4.68 32.15
CA GLU A 42 -8.82 -4.18 30.80
C GLU A 42 -8.36 -2.71 30.78
N ARG A 43 -9.04 -1.85 31.53
CA ARG A 43 -8.72 -0.42 31.65
C ARG A 43 -7.32 -0.15 32.20
N THR A 44 -6.83 -1.02 33.08
CA THR A 44 -5.47 -0.95 33.63
C THR A 44 -4.45 -1.27 32.55
N ILE A 45 -4.68 -2.34 31.76
CA ILE A 45 -3.85 -2.69 30.61
C ILE A 45 -3.81 -1.54 29.60
N GLN A 46 -4.96 -0.99 29.21
CA GLN A 46 -5.03 0.14 28.30
C GLN A 46 -4.27 1.37 28.82
N THR A 47 -4.39 1.68 30.11
CA THR A 47 -3.71 2.83 30.73
C THR A 47 -2.20 2.61 30.78
N ARG A 48 -1.74 1.38 31.08
CA ARG A 48 -0.32 1.04 31.06
C ARG A 48 0.26 1.05 29.66
N LEU A 49 -0.44 0.49 28.67
CA LEU A 49 -0.06 0.59 27.26
C LEU A 49 0.11 2.05 26.81
N ARG A 50 -0.82 2.94 27.21
CA ARG A 50 -0.69 4.39 26.96
C ARG A 50 0.51 5.00 27.67
N LYS A 51 0.73 4.68 28.95
CA LYS A 51 1.87 5.17 29.75
C LYS A 51 3.22 4.72 29.18
N TRP A 52 3.29 3.50 28.66
CA TRP A 52 4.46 2.94 27.99
C TRP A 52 4.64 3.46 26.55
N GLY A 53 3.74 4.32 26.06
CA GLY A 53 3.81 4.86 24.70
C GLY A 53 3.51 3.83 23.61
N ILE A 54 2.96 2.67 23.97
CA ILE A 54 2.67 1.59 23.04
C ILE A 54 1.37 1.94 22.32
N ARG A 55 1.53 2.54 21.15
CA ARG A 55 0.46 2.64 20.18
C ARG A 55 0.42 1.35 19.38
N LYS A 56 -0.77 0.88 19.05
CA LYS A 56 -0.95 -0.20 18.07
C LYS A 56 -0.18 0.25 16.84
N ARG A 57 1.00 -0.36 16.60
CA ARG A 57 1.81 -0.06 15.43
C ARG A 57 0.94 -0.54 14.29
N HIS A 58 0.19 0.38 13.67
CA HIS A 58 -0.27 0.16 12.32
C HIS A 58 1.01 -0.22 11.60
N ARG A 59 1.17 -1.50 11.24
CA ARG A 59 2.18 -1.91 10.26
C ARG A 59 1.83 -1.09 9.05
N THR A 60 2.42 0.09 8.97
CA THR A 60 2.23 0.95 7.83
C THR A 60 2.79 0.14 6.70
N THR A 61 2.00 -0.01 5.67
CA THR A 61 2.34 -0.71 4.44
C THR A 61 3.70 -0.27 3.86
N THR A 62 4.19 0.91 4.28
CA THR A 62 5.49 1.51 3.96
C THR A 62 6.70 0.93 4.73
N GLY A 63 6.49 0.21 5.82
CA GLY A 63 7.53 -0.38 6.67
C GLY A 63 7.51 -1.91 6.74
N ASP A 64 6.63 -2.55 5.97
CA ASP A 64 6.59 -4.01 5.89
C ASP A 64 7.56 -4.50 4.81
N GLU A 65 8.70 -5.01 5.24
CA GLU A 65 9.77 -5.47 4.36
C GLU A 65 9.41 -6.76 3.62
N ALA A 66 8.56 -7.60 4.22
CA ALA A 66 8.00 -8.77 3.56
C ALA A 66 7.12 -8.35 2.38
N LEU A 67 6.32 -7.30 2.59
CA LEU A 67 5.52 -6.73 1.52
C LEU A 67 6.37 -6.12 0.40
N HIS A 68 7.43 -5.38 0.72
CA HIS A 68 8.33 -4.83 -0.28
C HIS A 68 8.97 -5.94 -1.13
N THR A 69 9.38 -7.03 -0.49
CA THR A 69 9.94 -8.20 -1.15
C THR A 69 8.91 -8.87 -2.07
N ARG A 70 7.65 -8.97 -1.63
CA ARG A 70 6.59 -9.54 -2.45
C ARG A 70 6.28 -8.69 -3.68
N ILE A 71 6.18 -7.37 -3.53
CA ILE A 71 5.98 -6.43 -4.65
C ILE A 71 7.13 -6.57 -5.68
N LYS A 72 8.37 -6.68 -5.20
CA LYS A 72 9.55 -6.91 -6.04
C LYS A 72 9.44 -8.21 -6.85
N ILE A 73 9.07 -9.32 -6.20
CA ILE A 73 8.91 -10.62 -6.87
C ILE A 73 7.80 -10.55 -7.93
N LEU A 74 6.61 -10.03 -7.58
CA LEU A 74 5.47 -9.93 -8.51
C LEU A 74 5.80 -9.04 -9.73
N PHE A 75 6.63 -8.01 -9.53
CA PHE A 75 7.05 -7.12 -10.61
C PHE A 75 8.14 -7.73 -11.50
N TRP A 76 9.18 -8.34 -10.91
CA TRP A 76 10.32 -8.86 -11.66
C TRP A 76 10.10 -10.26 -12.25
N GLN A 77 9.33 -11.12 -11.58
CA GLN A 77 9.12 -12.49 -12.00
C GLN A 77 7.86 -12.61 -12.87
N ASP A 78 6.73 -12.07 -12.39
CA ASP A 78 5.44 -12.26 -13.06
C ASP A 78 5.06 -11.10 -14.01
N ARG A 79 5.86 -10.01 -14.04
CA ARG A 79 5.62 -8.80 -14.88
C ARG A 79 4.18 -8.29 -14.78
N LEU A 80 3.57 -8.40 -13.60
CA LEU A 80 2.16 -8.10 -13.41
C LEU A 80 1.87 -6.60 -13.49
N THR A 81 0.68 -6.27 -13.99
CA THR A 81 0.15 -4.90 -13.93
C THR A 81 -0.21 -4.52 -12.50
N ASP A 82 -0.24 -3.22 -12.21
CA ASP A 82 -0.53 -2.69 -10.86
C ASP A 82 -1.83 -3.23 -10.27
N LYS A 83 -2.87 -3.41 -11.10
CA LYS A 83 -4.15 -3.98 -10.68
C LYS A 83 -4.05 -5.47 -10.32
N ALA A 84 -3.26 -6.24 -11.07
CA ALA A 84 -3.05 -7.66 -10.80
C ALA A 84 -2.18 -7.87 -9.55
N MET A 85 -1.12 -7.07 -9.39
CA MET A 85 -0.31 -7.07 -8.17
C MET A 85 -1.16 -6.73 -6.93
N LEU A 86 -2.04 -5.73 -7.03
CA LEU A 86 -2.93 -5.36 -5.95
C LEU A 86 -3.88 -6.50 -5.56
N LYS A 87 -4.47 -7.21 -6.54
CA LYS A 87 -5.33 -8.36 -6.28
C LYS A 87 -4.58 -9.48 -5.55
N MET A 88 -3.37 -9.82 -6.01
CA MET A 88 -2.54 -10.85 -5.37
C MET A 88 -2.18 -10.47 -3.93
N LEU A 89 -1.78 -9.22 -3.70
CA LEU A 89 -1.45 -8.74 -2.36
C LEU A 89 -2.67 -8.73 -1.43
N GLN A 90 -3.85 -8.38 -1.94
CA GLN A 90 -5.08 -8.46 -1.15
C GLN A 90 -5.50 -9.89 -0.84
N GLN A 91 -5.32 -10.83 -1.78
CA GLN A 91 -5.56 -12.26 -1.57
C GLN A 91 -4.62 -12.86 -0.52
N GLU A 92 -3.38 -12.37 -0.45
CA GLU A 92 -2.41 -12.74 0.58
C GLU A 92 -2.70 -12.09 1.95
N GLY A 93 -3.75 -11.27 2.07
CA GLY A 93 -4.17 -10.63 3.31
C GLY A 93 -3.56 -9.25 3.56
N TYR A 94 -2.82 -8.69 2.60
CA TYR A 94 -2.32 -7.33 2.72
C TYR A 94 -3.41 -6.30 2.37
N GLY A 95 -3.84 -5.53 3.36
CA GLY A 95 -4.83 -4.44 3.20
C GLY A 95 -4.28 -3.18 2.53
N ILE A 96 -3.83 -3.29 1.28
CA ILE A 96 -3.13 -2.22 0.56
C ILE A 96 -4.06 -1.55 -0.44
N SER A 97 -4.00 -0.24 -0.52
CA SER A 97 -4.65 0.56 -1.56
C SER A 97 -3.74 0.78 -2.76
N GLU A 98 -4.32 0.97 -3.94
CA GLU A 98 -3.59 1.23 -5.19
C GLU A 98 -2.63 2.43 -5.07
N ARG A 99 -3.06 3.49 -4.38
CA ARG A 99 -2.24 4.67 -4.10
C ARG A 99 -0.99 4.32 -3.28
N THR A 100 -1.12 3.40 -2.34
CA THR A 100 -0.01 2.94 -1.49
C THR A 100 0.92 2.02 -2.27
N LEU A 101 0.38 1.11 -3.08
CA LEU A 101 1.16 0.26 -3.99
C LEU A 101 1.99 1.10 -4.96
N ARG A 102 1.39 2.12 -5.59
CA ARG A 102 2.09 3.04 -6.49
C ARG A 102 3.21 3.79 -5.78
N ARG A 103 2.96 4.32 -4.57
CA ARG A 103 4.00 4.98 -3.76
C ARG A 103 5.15 4.04 -3.40
N LEU A 104 4.85 2.79 -3.05
CA LEU A 104 5.85 1.76 -2.78
C LEU A 104 6.67 1.44 -4.03
N ARG A 105 6.02 1.32 -5.19
CA ARG A 105 6.68 1.11 -6.48
C ARG A 105 7.69 2.21 -6.80
N PHE A 106 7.34 3.48 -6.57
CA PHE A 106 8.26 4.60 -6.68
C PHE A 106 9.42 4.51 -5.68
N LYS A 107 9.13 4.23 -4.41
CA LYS A 107 10.15 4.13 -3.35
C LYS A 107 11.15 2.98 -3.61
N LEU A 108 10.69 1.88 -4.17
CA LEU A 108 11.51 0.71 -4.49
C LEU A 108 12.23 0.82 -5.83
N GLY A 109 12.09 1.93 -6.56
CA GLY A 109 12.72 2.14 -7.86
C GLY A 109 12.15 1.24 -8.97
N LEU A 110 11.00 0.61 -8.74
CA LEU A 110 10.32 -0.30 -9.68
C LEU A 110 9.55 0.47 -10.77
N HIS A 111 10.03 1.65 -11.16
CA HIS A 111 9.52 2.34 -12.33
C HIS A 111 10.21 1.75 -13.56
N ILE A 112 9.42 1.48 -14.60
CA ILE A 112 10.01 1.35 -15.93
C ILE A 112 10.56 2.75 -16.19
N ARG A 113 11.89 2.88 -16.33
CA ARG A 113 12.41 4.04 -17.04
C ARG A 113 11.79 3.92 -18.42
N ALA A 114 10.78 4.73 -18.71
CA ALA A 114 10.54 5.08 -20.08
C ALA A 114 11.88 5.65 -20.52
N SER A 115 12.66 4.86 -21.24
CA SER A 115 13.69 5.42 -22.09
C SER A 115 12.99 6.56 -22.82
N SER A 116 13.52 7.76 -22.62
CA SER A 116 13.25 8.92 -23.45
C SER A 116 12.98 8.48 -24.89
N GLU A 117 11.87 8.93 -25.45
CA GLU A 117 11.29 8.61 -26.77
C GLU A 117 10.04 7.73 -26.70
N GLN A 118 8.88 8.31 -26.35
CA GLN A 118 7.55 8.01 -26.92
C GLN A 118 6.44 8.76 -26.15
N GLU A 119 6.49 10.10 -26.16
CA GLU A 119 5.40 10.96 -25.66
C GLU A 119 4.61 11.63 -26.80
N HIS A 120 4.55 11.04 -28.00
CA HIS A 120 3.74 11.59 -29.10
C HIS A 120 2.89 10.52 -29.77
N GLN A 121 1.95 9.90 -29.06
CA GLN A 121 0.89 9.14 -29.75
C GLN A 121 -0.36 8.89 -28.89
N GLN A 122 -1.03 9.93 -28.38
CA GLN A 122 -2.40 9.77 -27.86
C GLN A 122 -3.43 10.81 -28.35
N ASP A 123 -3.10 11.66 -29.33
CA ASP A 123 -4.07 12.60 -29.91
C ASP A 123 -4.24 12.45 -31.43
N GLN A 124 -4.24 11.21 -31.93
CA GLN A 124 -4.54 10.90 -33.33
C GLN A 124 -5.53 9.73 -33.43
N ARG A 125 -6.78 9.93 -33.02
CA ARG A 125 -7.92 9.12 -33.49
C ARG A 125 -9.20 9.94 -33.56
N GLN A 126 -9.27 10.86 -34.52
CA GLN A 126 -10.51 11.20 -35.23
C GLN A 126 -10.17 11.99 -36.50
N MET A 127 -9.93 11.29 -37.60
CA MET A 127 -10.14 11.81 -38.96
C MET A 127 -10.54 10.63 -39.86
N PRO A 128 -11.75 10.63 -40.47
CA PRO A 128 -12.12 9.59 -41.41
C PRO A 128 -11.57 9.86 -42.81
N ILE A 129 -10.78 8.88 -43.28
CA ILE A 129 -10.79 8.23 -44.61
C ILE A 129 -10.84 9.14 -45.86
N LEU A 130 -9.70 9.05 -46.56
CA LEU A 130 -9.37 9.40 -47.95
C LEU A 130 -10.43 8.96 -49.01
N ILE A 131 -10.90 9.90 -49.84
CA ILE A 131 -11.37 9.63 -51.21
C ILE A 131 -10.39 10.34 -52.16
N PRO A 132 -9.75 9.64 -53.11
CA PRO A 132 -8.83 10.28 -54.07
C PRO A 132 -9.59 10.66 -55.35
N MET A 133 -9.53 11.92 -55.76
CA MET A 133 -9.81 12.28 -57.16
C MET A 133 -9.29 13.69 -57.45
N LEU A 134 -8.11 13.73 -58.07
CA LEU A 134 -7.62 14.92 -58.77
C LEU A 134 -6.81 14.42 -59.96
N PRO A 135 -7.13 14.86 -61.18
CA PRO A 135 -6.12 15.05 -62.19
C PRO A 135 -5.81 16.55 -62.32
N LEU A 136 -4.60 16.86 -61.88
CA LEU A 136 -3.61 17.78 -62.44
C LEU A 136 -3.98 18.70 -63.63
N HIS A 137 -3.41 19.91 -63.49
CA HIS A 137 -2.87 20.78 -64.56
C HIS A 137 -3.91 21.59 -65.35
N LEU A 138 -3.72 22.85 -65.72
CA LEU A 138 -2.68 23.86 -65.54
C LEU A 138 -3.25 25.07 -66.29
N ALA A 139 -3.32 26.24 -65.67
CA ALA A 139 -3.62 27.46 -66.42
C ALA A 139 -2.48 27.74 -67.40
N PRO A 140 -2.80 28.32 -68.57
CA PRO A 140 -2.22 29.64 -68.76
C PRO A 140 -3.23 30.67 -69.24
N ASP A 141 -3.07 31.85 -68.65
CA ASP A 141 -3.34 33.18 -69.19
C ASP A 141 -3.19 33.26 -70.71
N VAL A 142 -4.06 34.06 -71.36
CA VAL A 142 -3.83 34.92 -72.55
C VAL A 142 -5.20 35.27 -73.20
N SER A 143 -5.65 36.51 -72.98
CA SER A 143 -6.46 37.30 -73.94
C SER A 143 -5.60 37.63 -75.19
N PRO A 144 -6.06 38.14 -76.35
CA PRO A 144 -7.32 38.83 -76.73
C PRO A 144 -7.91 38.21 -78.04
N VAL A 145 -9.02 38.64 -78.66
CA VAL A 145 -9.41 39.91 -79.33
C VAL A 145 -10.93 39.86 -79.56
#